data_AF-A0A3M1QTV9-F1
#
_entry.id   AF-A0A3M1QTV9-F1
#
_cell.length_a   1.000
_cell.length_b   1.000
_cell.length_c   1.000
_cell.angle_alpha   90.00
_cell.angle_beta   90.00
_cell.angle_gamma   90.00
#
_symmetry.space_group_name_H-M   'P 1'
#
loop_
_entity.id
_entity.type
_entity.pdbx_description
1 polymer ?
#
loop_
_entity_poly.entity_id
_entity_poly.type
_entity_poly.pdbx_seq_one_letter_code
_entity_poly.pdbx_strand_id
1 'polypeptide(L)'
;MAKREEILSIIDQHLDSERFRQQHWAGTFNEYLDMVIADPRIARNAFQRLYDMILHFGTERYTWMKQDFVHYKFFDDPIDNGKDAVFGLDGSLMRLVETFKSAAQGYGSDRRILLLHGPVGSSKSTIVRLLKKGLEHYSQLDEGALYSFAWSVEEDGRKVLYPCPMHEEPLKLIPKAARGDILAKINDDLPQGRHVRVEGDLDPFCRRMFEDLLLRYDGDWRKVLDHVVVRRLILSEKDRVGIGTFQPKDEKNQDSTELTGDINYRKIAQYGSDSDPRAFNFDGELNIANRGVCEFIEVLKLDVAFLYDLLGASQEHTIKPKKFAQTDIDEVIIGHTNEPEYKKLQSNDLMEAFRDRTIKIDVPYNIRLSDEIKIYEKDFSDSRVRGIHIAPHTVEVAAMWAVLTRLEEPKKAGLTLLQKMKLYDGKNIPGFTEDSVKELREEHPREGMDGISPRYIQDKISNTLVSEQAQIERGINPFMVMNELESGLQHHSLINDEEQKKRYKELLSIVREEYEDTLKTEVQRAISADEDAIQRLCTNYIENVRAYTQHERVRNKYTGRDEEPDERLMRSIEEK
;
A
#
# COMPACT_ATOMS: atom_id res chain seq x y z
N MET A 1 -25.39 -26.20 20.45
CA MET A 1 -24.09 -25.91 21.09
C MET A 1 -23.08 -26.88 20.51
N ALA A 2 -22.06 -26.40 19.80
CA ALA A 2 -20.98 -27.27 19.32
C ALA A 2 -20.29 -27.91 20.54
N LYS A 3 -20.01 -29.22 20.48
CA LYS A 3 -19.35 -29.90 21.60
C LYS A 3 -17.91 -29.38 21.71
N ARG A 4 -17.41 -29.21 22.93
CA ARG A 4 -16.03 -28.76 23.20
C ARG A 4 -14.99 -29.52 22.36
N GLU A 5 -15.18 -30.81 22.16
CA GLU A 5 -14.31 -31.67 21.35
C GLU A 5 -14.32 -31.32 19.85
N GLU A 6 -15.46 -30.91 19.29
CA GLU A 6 -15.54 -30.44 17.90
C GLU A 6 -14.72 -29.15 17.75
N ILE A 7 -14.81 -28.24 18.71
CA ILE A 7 -14.02 -26.99 18.71
C ILE A 7 -12.52 -27.28 18.82
N LEU A 8 -12.11 -28.19 19.71
CA LEU A 8 -10.70 -28.57 19.86
C LEU A 8 -10.17 -29.28 18.61
N SER A 9 -10.97 -30.15 17.97
CA SER A 9 -10.58 -30.82 16.73
C SER A 9 -10.33 -29.85 15.57
N ILE A 10 -11.08 -28.74 15.51
CA ILE A 10 -10.85 -27.67 14.53
C ILE A 10 -9.51 -26.98 14.80
N ILE A 11 -9.16 -26.76 16.07
CA ILE A 11 -7.86 -26.16 16.45
C ILE A 11 -6.71 -27.08 16.03
N ASP A 12 -6.79 -28.37 16.37
CA ASP A 12 -5.74 -29.35 16.05
C ASP A 12 -5.52 -29.50 14.54
N GLN A 13 -6.58 -29.36 13.72
CA GLN A 13 -6.48 -29.35 12.26
C GLN A 13 -5.71 -28.14 11.70
N HIS A 14 -5.61 -27.04 12.44
CA HIS A 14 -4.91 -25.83 12.03
C HIS A 14 -3.53 -25.66 12.69
N LEU A 15 -3.16 -26.55 13.62
CA LEU A 15 -1.86 -26.54 14.29
C LEU A 15 -0.83 -27.38 13.52
N ASP A 16 0.03 -26.72 12.75
CA ASP A 16 1.14 -27.37 12.08
C ASP A 16 2.37 -27.44 13.00
N SER A 17 2.53 -28.59 13.67
CA SER A 17 3.64 -28.86 14.58
C SER A 17 5.00 -29.00 13.88
N GLU A 18 5.02 -29.31 12.58
CA GLU A 18 6.25 -29.37 11.80
C GLU A 18 6.72 -27.97 11.45
N ARG A 19 5.81 -27.14 10.93
CA ARG A 19 6.07 -25.73 10.65
C ARG A 19 6.48 -24.97 11.90
N PHE A 20 5.85 -25.23 13.05
CA PHE A 20 6.26 -24.64 14.33
C PHE A 20 7.72 -24.99 14.66
N ARG A 21 8.14 -26.25 14.50
CA ARG A 21 9.52 -26.67 14.75
C ARG A 21 10.52 -26.02 13.79
N GLN A 22 10.17 -25.89 12.50
CA GLN A 22 11.01 -25.21 11.51
C GLN A 22 11.16 -23.70 11.85
N GLN A 23 10.07 -23.05 12.25
CA GLN A 23 10.06 -21.64 12.65
C GLN A 23 10.83 -21.37 13.95
N HIS A 24 11.04 -22.39 14.78
CA HIS A 24 11.81 -22.32 16.02
C HIS A 24 13.13 -23.08 15.93
N TRP A 25 13.65 -23.29 14.72
CA TRP A 25 14.94 -23.93 14.52
C TRP A 25 16.04 -23.18 15.28
N ALA A 26 16.87 -23.93 15.99
CA ALA A 26 18.08 -23.45 16.62
C ALA A 26 19.20 -24.47 16.43
N GLY A 27 20.40 -23.99 16.16
CA GLY A 27 21.55 -24.82 15.85
C GLY A 27 22.86 -24.08 16.01
N THR A 28 23.93 -24.73 15.57
CA THR A 28 25.29 -24.21 15.60
C THR A 28 25.56 -23.27 14.41
N PHE A 29 26.63 -22.48 14.53
CA PHE A 29 27.11 -21.66 13.41
C PHE A 29 27.47 -22.49 12.17
N ASN A 30 28.02 -23.70 12.35
CA ASN A 30 28.39 -24.57 11.23
C ASN A 30 27.17 -25.08 10.47
N GLU A 31 26.12 -25.52 11.19
CA GLU A 31 24.87 -25.92 10.55
C GLU A 31 24.24 -24.76 9.78
N TYR A 32 24.28 -23.54 10.32
CA TYR A 32 23.85 -22.36 9.59
C TYR A 32 24.69 -22.11 8.32
N LEU A 33 26.01 -22.25 8.39
CA LEU A 33 26.88 -22.06 7.24
C LEU A 33 26.58 -23.09 6.15
N ASP A 34 26.32 -24.34 6.51
CA ASP A 34 25.89 -25.39 5.57
C ASP A 34 24.56 -25.01 4.89
N MET A 35 23.62 -24.41 5.64
CA MET A 35 22.37 -23.88 5.08
C MET A 35 22.60 -22.72 4.10
N VAL A 36 23.52 -21.79 4.41
CA VAL A 36 23.86 -20.68 3.51
C VAL A 36 24.51 -21.19 2.23
N ILE A 37 25.37 -22.21 2.32
CA ILE A 37 26.00 -22.84 1.14
C ILE A 37 24.94 -23.53 0.28
N ALA A 38 23.97 -24.21 0.89
CA ALA A 38 22.88 -24.88 0.18
C ALA A 38 21.88 -23.89 -0.44
N ASP A 39 21.54 -22.82 0.29
CA ASP A 39 20.67 -21.76 -0.16
C ASP A 39 21.14 -20.38 0.32
N PRO A 40 21.91 -19.65 -0.50
CA PRO A 40 22.41 -18.32 -0.15
C PRO A 40 21.31 -17.29 0.14
N ARG A 41 20.07 -17.52 -0.29
CA ARG A 41 18.95 -16.59 -0.10
C ARG A 41 18.66 -16.30 1.37
N ILE A 42 19.03 -17.18 2.29
CA ILE A 42 18.78 -16.99 3.72
C ILE A 42 19.61 -15.86 4.33
N ALA A 43 20.72 -15.49 3.67
CA ALA A 43 21.64 -14.44 4.09
C ALA A 43 21.37 -13.07 3.43
N ARG A 44 20.27 -12.92 2.65
CA ARG A 44 19.88 -11.67 2.01
C ARG A 44 19.78 -10.50 3.00
N ASN A 45 20.09 -9.30 2.52
CA ASN A 45 19.83 -8.06 3.23
C ASN A 45 18.33 -7.67 3.16
N ALA A 46 17.93 -6.60 3.85
CA ALA A 46 16.54 -6.16 3.93
C ALA A 46 15.93 -5.80 2.56
N PHE A 47 16.67 -5.06 1.72
CA PHE A 47 16.21 -4.67 0.38
C PHE A 47 16.02 -5.88 -0.55
N GLN A 48 16.97 -6.82 -0.54
CA GLN A 48 16.90 -8.06 -1.31
C GLN A 48 15.70 -8.91 -0.88
N ARG A 49 15.48 -9.03 0.43
CA ARG A 49 14.34 -9.76 0.99
C ARG A 49 13.02 -9.13 0.58
N LEU A 50 12.89 -7.81 0.70
CA LEU A 50 11.67 -7.10 0.35
C LEU A 50 11.36 -7.20 -1.15
N TYR A 51 12.37 -7.05 -2.01
CA TYR A 51 12.21 -7.21 -3.45
C TYR A 51 11.75 -8.62 -3.83
N ASP A 52 12.41 -9.65 -3.30
CA ASP A 52 12.06 -11.04 -3.58
C ASP A 52 10.69 -11.43 -3.03
N MET A 53 10.31 -10.89 -1.85
CA MET A 53 8.97 -11.05 -1.28
C MET A 53 7.89 -10.56 -2.23
N ILE A 54 8.04 -9.37 -2.83
CA ILE A 54 7.05 -8.84 -3.78
C ILE A 54 6.95 -9.76 -5.00
N LEU A 55 8.09 -10.22 -5.53
CA LEU A 55 8.12 -11.08 -6.71
C LEU A 55 7.60 -12.50 -6.45
N HIS A 56 7.67 -12.99 -5.21
CA HIS A 56 7.19 -14.32 -4.84
C HIS A 56 5.71 -14.55 -5.20
N PHE A 57 4.87 -13.52 -5.08
CA PHE A 57 3.44 -13.60 -5.43
C PHE A 57 3.16 -13.56 -6.94
N GLY A 58 4.19 -13.32 -7.75
CA GLY A 58 4.10 -13.26 -9.21
C GLY A 58 3.79 -11.86 -9.76
N THR A 59 4.03 -11.71 -11.06
CA THR A 59 3.82 -10.47 -11.80
C THR A 59 3.10 -10.75 -13.11
N GLU A 60 2.36 -9.75 -13.61
CA GLU A 60 1.68 -9.79 -14.89
C GLU A 60 2.06 -8.55 -15.70
N ARG A 61 2.41 -8.74 -16.97
CA ARG A 61 2.73 -7.64 -17.88
C ARG A 61 1.54 -7.36 -18.76
N TYR A 62 1.14 -6.10 -18.84
CA TYR A 62 0.08 -5.67 -19.73
C TYR A 62 0.44 -4.32 -20.36
N THR A 63 -0.05 -4.10 -21.58
CA THR A 63 0.12 -2.82 -22.26
C THR A 63 -1.22 -2.09 -22.21
N TRP A 64 -1.20 -0.83 -21.79
CA TRP A 64 -2.37 0.04 -21.80
C TRP A 64 -2.02 1.37 -22.46
N MET A 65 -2.77 1.77 -23.49
CA MET A 65 -2.53 3.02 -24.22
C MET A 65 -1.06 3.17 -24.67
N LYS A 66 -0.51 2.09 -25.25
CA LYS A 66 0.90 1.97 -25.68
C LYS A 66 1.96 2.18 -24.58
N GLN A 67 1.57 2.08 -23.31
CA GLN A 67 2.48 2.08 -22.17
C GLN A 67 2.48 0.69 -21.54
N ASP A 68 3.67 0.14 -21.30
CA ASP A 68 3.83 -1.15 -20.65
C ASP A 68 3.81 -0.99 -19.14
N PHE A 69 2.97 -1.78 -18.49
CA PHE A 69 2.85 -1.84 -17.04
C PHE A 69 3.21 -3.25 -16.54
N VAL A 70 3.76 -3.28 -15.33
CA VAL A 70 3.96 -4.52 -14.56
C VAL A 70 3.05 -4.45 -13.36
N HIS A 71 2.04 -5.31 -13.36
CA HIS A 71 1.17 -5.53 -12.23
C HIS A 71 1.82 -6.53 -11.28
N TYR A 72 1.97 -6.15 -10.01
CA TYR A 72 2.54 -7.00 -8.97
C TYR A 72 1.40 -7.55 -8.10
N LYS A 73 1.13 -8.85 -8.23
CA LYS A 73 -0.01 -9.52 -7.57
C LYS A 73 0.02 -9.42 -6.04
N PHE A 74 1.21 -9.15 -5.48
CA PHE A 74 1.36 -8.85 -4.06
C PHE A 74 0.45 -7.70 -3.59
N PHE A 75 0.26 -6.66 -4.40
CA PHE A 75 -0.57 -5.50 -4.01
C PHE A 75 -2.07 -5.74 -4.18
N ASP A 76 -2.48 -6.89 -4.72
CA ASP A 76 -3.87 -7.37 -4.67
C ASP A 76 -4.23 -7.95 -3.28
N ASP A 77 -3.28 -7.96 -2.35
CA ASP A 77 -3.44 -8.51 -1.01
C ASP A 77 -3.88 -9.98 -0.99
N PRO A 78 -3.06 -10.90 -1.52
CA PRO A 78 -3.35 -12.33 -1.54
C PRO A 78 -3.36 -12.96 -0.13
N ILE A 79 -2.82 -12.26 0.88
CA ILE A 79 -2.75 -12.74 2.26
C ILE A 79 -4.11 -12.59 2.97
N ASP A 80 -4.77 -11.43 2.83
CA ASP A 80 -6.08 -11.16 3.46
C ASP A 80 -7.23 -11.09 2.42
N ASN A 81 -7.09 -11.77 1.29
CA ASN A 81 -8.12 -11.87 0.25
C ASN A 81 -8.63 -10.50 -0.25
N GLY A 82 -7.72 -9.59 -0.61
CA GLY A 82 -8.07 -8.31 -1.22
C GLY A 82 -8.51 -7.22 -0.25
N LYS A 83 -8.44 -7.43 1.06
CA LYS A 83 -8.87 -6.45 2.07
C LYS A 83 -8.14 -5.11 1.91
N ASP A 84 -6.85 -5.14 1.65
CA ASP A 84 -5.99 -3.98 1.45
C ASP A 84 -5.57 -3.77 0.00
N ALA A 85 -6.22 -4.46 -0.95
CA ALA A 85 -5.89 -4.37 -2.37
C ALA A 85 -5.78 -2.92 -2.87
N VAL A 86 -4.75 -2.68 -3.68
CA VAL A 86 -4.43 -1.38 -4.26
C VAL A 86 -4.72 -1.40 -5.75
N PHE A 87 -5.65 -0.57 -6.20
CA PHE A 87 -6.08 -0.51 -7.60
C PHE A 87 -5.63 0.79 -8.28
N GLY A 88 -5.31 0.73 -9.57
CA GLY A 88 -5.04 1.91 -10.41
C GLY A 88 -3.68 2.59 -10.21
N LEU A 89 -2.81 2.03 -9.36
CA LEU A 89 -1.52 2.62 -8.99
C LEU A 89 -0.30 1.86 -9.53
N ASP A 90 -0.46 1.00 -10.54
CA ASP A 90 0.63 0.18 -11.10
C ASP A 90 1.85 1.03 -11.49
N GLY A 91 1.66 2.23 -12.06
CA GLY A 91 2.76 3.13 -12.39
C GLY A 91 3.59 3.58 -11.17
N SER A 92 2.92 3.90 -10.06
CA SER A 92 3.60 4.25 -8.79
C SER A 92 4.26 3.04 -8.15
N LEU A 93 3.59 1.88 -8.18
CA LEU A 93 4.09 0.62 -7.64
C LEU A 93 5.30 0.10 -8.43
N MET A 94 5.33 0.28 -9.76
CA MET A 94 6.49 -0.02 -10.60
C MET A 94 7.72 0.78 -10.17
N ARG A 95 7.58 2.11 -9.98
CA ARG A 95 8.70 2.95 -9.50
C ARG A 95 9.19 2.51 -8.13
N LEU A 96 8.28 2.13 -7.24
CA LEU A 96 8.62 1.60 -5.92
C LEU A 96 9.43 0.30 -6.02
N VAL A 97 8.94 -0.68 -6.79
CA VAL A 97 9.61 -1.97 -6.94
C VAL A 97 10.91 -1.86 -7.73
N GLU A 98 11.01 -0.97 -8.72
CA GLU A 98 12.26 -0.63 -9.41
C GLU A 98 13.29 -0.05 -8.45
N THR A 99 12.86 0.76 -7.49
CA THR A 99 13.75 1.30 -6.46
C THR A 99 14.27 0.19 -5.55
N PHE A 100 13.39 -0.73 -5.11
CA PHE A 100 13.83 -1.91 -4.37
C PHE A 100 14.78 -2.80 -5.17
N LYS A 101 14.53 -2.98 -6.46
CA LYS A 101 15.43 -3.73 -7.36
C LYS A 101 16.81 -3.09 -7.44
N SER A 102 16.86 -1.77 -7.63
CA SER A 102 18.11 -1.00 -7.68
C SER A 102 18.90 -1.11 -6.37
N ALA A 103 18.20 -0.99 -5.23
CA ALA A 103 18.78 -1.13 -3.90
C ALA A 103 19.24 -2.58 -3.59
N ALA A 104 18.47 -3.59 -3.99
CA ALA A 104 18.84 -5.00 -3.85
C ALA A 104 20.10 -5.37 -4.65
N GLN A 105 20.36 -4.66 -5.75
CA GLN A 105 21.59 -4.76 -6.56
C GLN A 105 22.68 -3.78 -6.09
N GLY A 106 22.41 -2.99 -5.05
CA GLY A 106 23.23 -1.92 -4.46
C GLY A 106 23.87 -1.00 -5.49
N TYR A 107 23.03 -0.42 -6.35
CA TYR A 107 23.41 0.70 -7.20
C TYR A 107 23.26 2.07 -6.49
N GLY A 108 23.23 2.09 -5.16
CA GLY A 108 23.20 3.30 -4.34
C GLY A 108 21.79 3.82 -4.00
N SER A 109 20.73 3.20 -4.54
CA SER A 109 19.35 3.49 -4.12
C SER A 109 19.05 3.02 -2.69
N ASP A 110 19.81 2.04 -2.20
CA ASP A 110 19.85 1.57 -0.81
C ASP A 110 20.24 2.68 0.17
N ARG A 111 20.99 3.68 -0.28
CA ARG A 111 21.50 4.79 0.54
C ARG A 111 20.57 6.01 0.59
N ARG A 112 19.28 5.80 0.32
CA ARG A 112 18.26 6.87 0.27
C ARG A 112 16.98 6.46 0.98
N ILE A 113 16.30 7.44 1.53
CA ILE A 113 14.99 7.29 2.18
C ILE A 113 13.92 7.20 1.10
N LEU A 114 13.01 6.23 1.20
CA LEU A 114 11.86 6.16 0.31
C LEU A 114 10.75 7.04 0.84
N LEU A 115 10.36 8.07 0.08
CA LEU A 115 9.28 8.98 0.47
C LEU A 115 8.07 8.78 -0.43
N LEU A 116 7.03 8.16 0.12
CA LEU A 116 5.72 8.10 -0.53
C LEU A 116 5.00 9.44 -0.32
N HIS A 117 4.65 10.10 -1.42
CA HIS A 117 4.10 11.44 -1.38
C HIS A 117 2.81 11.52 -2.21
N GLY A 118 1.78 12.17 -1.67
CA GLY A 118 0.50 12.31 -2.36
C GLY A 118 -0.61 12.76 -1.42
N PRO A 119 -1.84 12.94 -1.92
CA PRO A 119 -2.95 13.47 -1.13
C PRO A 119 -3.46 12.48 -0.06
N VAL A 120 -4.24 12.96 0.90
CA VAL A 120 -4.71 12.12 2.02
C VAL A 120 -5.64 11.02 1.50
N GLY A 121 -5.39 9.76 1.87
CA GLY A 121 -6.19 8.64 1.37
C GLY A 121 -5.78 8.11 -0.01
N SER A 122 -4.62 8.50 -0.55
CA SER A 122 -4.05 7.93 -1.78
C SER A 122 -3.32 6.60 -1.58
N SER A 123 -3.76 5.75 -0.65
CA SER A 123 -3.19 4.41 -0.40
C SER A 123 -1.73 4.32 0.08
N LYS A 124 -1.01 5.43 0.34
CA LYS A 124 0.38 5.42 0.86
C LYS A 124 0.59 4.49 2.07
N SER A 125 -0.17 4.70 3.14
CA SER A 125 -0.08 3.85 4.35
C SER A 125 -0.58 2.43 4.09
N THR A 126 -1.50 2.23 3.15
CA THR A 126 -1.96 0.89 2.74
C THR A 126 -0.82 0.11 2.07
N ILE A 127 -0.04 0.77 1.21
CA ILE A 127 1.14 0.17 0.56
C ILE A 127 2.16 -0.27 1.63
N VAL A 128 2.49 0.59 2.59
CA VAL A 128 3.45 0.25 3.66
C VAL A 128 2.90 -0.87 4.56
N ARG A 129 1.62 -0.83 4.92
CA ARG A 129 0.95 -1.91 5.66
C ARG A 129 1.03 -3.25 4.92
N LEU A 130 0.83 -3.25 3.60
CA LEU A 130 0.98 -4.44 2.78
C LEU A 130 2.42 -4.96 2.84
N LEU A 131 3.43 -4.10 2.67
CA LEU A 131 4.84 -4.49 2.76
C LEU A 131 5.18 -5.15 4.10
N LYS A 132 4.74 -4.55 5.22
CA LYS A 132 4.92 -5.12 6.57
C LYS A 132 4.27 -6.48 6.70
N LYS A 133 2.99 -6.60 6.35
CA LYS A 133 2.23 -7.86 6.35
C LYS A 133 2.89 -8.91 5.48
N GLY A 134 3.37 -8.52 4.30
CA GLY A 134 4.13 -9.37 3.40
C GLY A 134 5.41 -9.89 4.02
N LEU A 135 6.19 -9.03 4.71
CA LEU A 135 7.43 -9.42 5.38
C LEU A 135 7.18 -10.41 6.51
N GLU A 136 6.16 -10.17 7.34
CA GLU A 136 5.75 -11.12 8.39
C GLU A 136 5.43 -12.49 7.78
N HIS A 137 4.53 -12.52 6.80
CA HIS A 137 4.11 -13.75 6.14
C HIS A 137 5.27 -14.47 5.45
N TYR A 138 6.08 -13.74 4.69
CA TYR A 138 7.19 -14.30 3.93
C TYR A 138 8.28 -14.85 4.85
N SER A 139 8.57 -14.19 5.99
CA SER A 139 9.53 -14.70 6.97
C SER A 139 9.13 -16.05 7.59
N GLN A 140 7.84 -16.40 7.54
CA GLN A 140 7.29 -17.67 7.99
C GLN A 140 7.36 -18.79 6.94
N LEU A 141 7.77 -18.48 5.71
CA LEU A 141 7.98 -19.42 4.61
C LEU A 141 9.46 -19.81 4.50
N ASP A 142 9.74 -20.90 3.80
CA ASP A 142 11.13 -21.32 3.56
C ASP A 142 11.84 -20.35 2.62
N GLU A 143 11.15 -19.83 1.61
CA GLU A 143 11.71 -18.88 0.65
C GLU A 143 12.08 -17.54 1.29
N GLY A 144 11.40 -17.13 2.37
CA GLY A 144 11.68 -15.92 3.13
C GLY A 144 12.53 -16.15 4.37
N ALA A 145 13.17 -17.32 4.47
CA ALA A 145 14.03 -17.69 5.58
C ALA A 145 15.11 -16.65 5.90
N LEU A 146 15.28 -16.39 7.19
CA LEU A 146 16.36 -15.58 7.73
C LEU A 146 16.68 -16.01 9.16
N TYR A 147 17.93 -15.79 9.56
CA TYR A 147 18.46 -16.24 10.85
C TYR A 147 19.15 -15.10 11.56
N SER A 148 19.23 -15.24 12.88
CA SER A 148 20.07 -14.43 13.76
C SER A 148 20.70 -15.34 14.80
N PHE A 149 21.39 -14.80 15.80
CA PHE A 149 22.09 -15.60 16.79
C PHE A 149 21.87 -15.10 18.23
N ALA A 150 22.27 -15.93 19.17
CA ALA A 150 22.32 -15.66 20.59
C ALA A 150 23.62 -16.20 21.19
N TRP A 151 24.08 -15.58 22.26
CA TRP A 151 25.24 -16.02 23.03
C TRP A 151 24.81 -16.95 24.16
N SER A 152 25.35 -18.16 24.18
CA SER A 152 25.19 -19.13 25.27
C SER A 152 26.33 -18.97 26.27
N VAL A 153 26.02 -18.39 27.43
CA VAL A 153 26.97 -18.19 28.52
C VAL A 153 26.54 -19.01 29.74
N GLU A 154 27.50 -19.56 30.46
CA GLU A 154 27.24 -20.22 31.75
C GLU A 154 27.29 -19.20 32.89
N GLU A 155 26.17 -19.04 33.59
CA GLU A 155 26.02 -18.19 34.77
C GLU A 155 25.39 -19.01 35.91
N ASP A 156 26.01 -18.99 37.09
CA ASP A 156 25.54 -19.74 38.27
C ASP A 156 25.23 -21.23 38.00
N GLY A 157 26.02 -21.86 37.12
CA GLY A 157 25.86 -23.26 36.72
C GLY A 157 24.70 -23.53 35.76
N ARG A 158 24.09 -22.48 35.18
CA ARG A 158 23.03 -22.59 34.16
C ARG A 158 23.46 -21.93 32.87
N LYS A 159 23.06 -22.52 31.74
CA LYS A 159 23.21 -21.87 30.43
C LYS A 159 22.14 -20.80 30.26
N VAL A 160 22.57 -19.57 30.08
CA VAL A 160 21.73 -18.41 29.78
C VAL A 160 21.98 -18.01 28.33
N LEU A 161 20.90 -17.80 27.59
CA LEU A 161 20.95 -17.32 26.21
C LEU A 161 20.72 -15.82 26.18
N TYR A 162 21.65 -15.11 25.56
CA TYR A 162 21.57 -13.67 25.30
C TYR A 162 21.41 -13.43 23.80
N PRO A 163 20.18 -13.20 23.30
CA PRO A 163 19.96 -12.90 21.89
C PRO A 163 20.75 -11.67 21.44
N CYS A 164 21.22 -11.68 20.19
CA CYS A 164 21.70 -10.46 19.54
C CYS A 164 20.56 -9.42 19.55
N PRO A 165 20.76 -8.25 20.18
CA PRO A 165 19.70 -7.27 20.38
C PRO A 165 19.30 -6.59 19.07
N MET A 166 20.21 -6.53 18.09
CA MET A 166 19.95 -6.00 16.75
C MET A 166 19.51 -7.10 15.76
N HIS A 167 19.36 -8.35 16.19
CA HIS A 167 19.01 -9.46 15.29
C HIS A 167 19.93 -9.62 14.08
N GLU A 168 21.22 -9.36 14.26
CA GLU A 168 22.22 -9.35 13.19
C GLU A 168 22.33 -10.69 12.47
N GLU A 169 22.78 -10.58 11.22
CA GLU A 169 23.06 -11.72 10.36
C GLU A 169 24.29 -12.51 10.89
N PRO A 170 24.22 -13.85 11.03
CA PRO A 170 25.29 -14.62 11.66
C PRO A 170 26.65 -14.62 10.92
N LEU A 171 26.74 -14.47 9.60
CA LEU A 171 28.02 -14.32 8.89
C LEU A 171 28.81 -13.08 9.34
N LYS A 172 28.19 -12.11 10.04
CA LYS A 172 28.94 -11.03 10.71
C LYS A 172 29.90 -11.54 11.80
N LEU A 173 29.68 -12.74 12.37
CA LEU A 173 30.60 -13.39 13.32
C LEU A 173 31.92 -13.82 12.68
N ILE A 174 31.97 -13.88 11.33
CA ILE A 174 33.19 -14.14 10.59
C ILE A 174 34.07 -12.87 10.62
N PRO A 175 35.37 -13.00 10.95
CA PRO A 175 36.31 -11.88 10.88
C PRO A 175 36.28 -11.19 9.51
N LYS A 176 36.26 -9.85 9.53
CA LYS A 176 36.08 -9.01 8.33
C LYS A 176 37.01 -9.37 7.17
N ALA A 177 38.27 -9.69 7.47
CA ALA A 177 39.26 -10.08 6.47
C ALA A 177 38.89 -11.37 5.73
N ALA A 178 38.27 -12.35 6.41
CA ALA A 178 37.87 -13.63 5.81
C ALA A 178 36.45 -13.59 5.22
N ARG A 179 35.59 -12.68 5.71
CA ARG A 179 34.19 -12.56 5.27
C ARG A 179 34.08 -12.23 3.78
N GLY A 180 34.97 -11.38 3.27
CA GLY A 180 35.02 -11.03 1.84
C GLY A 180 35.24 -12.26 0.95
N ASP A 181 36.24 -13.08 1.28
CA ASP A 181 36.56 -14.30 0.54
C ASP A 181 35.44 -15.35 0.61
N ILE A 182 34.80 -15.47 1.78
CA ILE A 182 33.67 -16.39 1.97
C ILE A 182 32.45 -15.93 1.18
N LEU A 183 32.12 -14.63 1.20
CA LEU A 183 31.03 -14.09 0.39
C LEU A 183 31.31 -14.20 -1.09
N ALA A 184 32.56 -14.02 -1.54
CA ALA A 184 32.94 -14.25 -2.93
C ALA A 184 32.62 -15.71 -3.32
N LYS A 185 33.05 -16.67 -2.50
CA LYS A 185 32.79 -18.09 -2.74
C LYS A 185 31.30 -18.47 -2.73
N ILE A 186 30.51 -17.89 -1.83
CA ILE A 186 29.04 -18.08 -1.79
C ILE A 186 28.39 -17.50 -3.05
N ASN A 187 28.94 -16.40 -3.58
CA ASN A 187 28.40 -15.69 -4.73
C ASN A 187 28.90 -16.23 -6.09
N ASP A 188 29.93 -17.08 -6.14
CA ASP A 188 30.52 -17.57 -7.39
C ASP A 188 29.49 -18.23 -8.33
N ASP A 189 28.52 -18.94 -7.76
CA ASP A 189 27.45 -19.63 -8.51
C ASP A 189 26.17 -18.79 -8.67
N LEU A 190 26.15 -17.56 -8.13
CA LEU A 190 24.98 -16.67 -8.19
C LEU A 190 25.11 -15.68 -9.35
N PRO A 191 24.01 -15.34 -10.05
CA PRO A 191 24.04 -14.25 -11.02
C PRO A 191 24.28 -12.93 -10.29
N GLN A 192 24.97 -11.98 -10.93
CA GLN A 192 25.38 -10.69 -10.36
C GLN A 192 24.25 -9.95 -9.60
N GLY A 193 23.02 -9.98 -10.14
CA GLY A 193 21.85 -9.35 -9.54
C GLY A 193 21.25 -10.07 -8.31
N ARG A 194 21.85 -11.18 -7.87
CA ARG A 194 21.43 -12.03 -6.75
C ARG A 194 22.55 -12.26 -5.73
N HIS A 195 23.71 -11.62 -5.89
CA HIS A 195 24.81 -11.75 -4.94
C HIS A 195 24.36 -11.34 -3.54
N VAL A 196 24.63 -12.21 -2.56
CA VAL A 196 24.44 -11.94 -1.14
C VAL A 196 25.45 -10.90 -0.68
N ARG A 197 24.98 -9.92 0.09
CA ARG A 197 25.80 -8.85 0.66
C ARG A 197 25.55 -8.78 2.16
N VAL A 198 26.63 -8.91 2.92
CA VAL A 198 26.62 -8.74 4.38
C VAL A 198 27.65 -7.67 4.72
N GLU A 199 27.15 -6.46 4.96
CA GLU A 199 27.94 -5.28 5.30
C GLU A 199 27.91 -5.00 6.80
N GLY A 200 28.76 -4.07 7.25
CA GLY A 200 28.86 -3.66 8.65
C GLY A 200 29.64 -4.64 9.55
N ASP A 201 29.81 -4.25 10.80
CA ASP A 201 30.43 -5.04 11.85
C ASP A 201 29.36 -5.46 12.89
N LEU A 202 29.77 -6.23 13.91
CA LEU A 202 28.87 -6.62 15.00
C LEU A 202 28.44 -5.40 15.82
N ASP A 203 27.20 -5.44 16.30
CA ASP A 203 26.65 -4.45 17.22
C ASP A 203 27.50 -4.36 18.51
N PRO A 204 27.46 -3.22 19.25
CA PRO A 204 28.31 -3.03 20.41
C PRO A 204 28.18 -4.12 21.48
N PHE A 205 26.98 -4.69 21.69
CA PHE A 205 26.76 -5.77 22.64
C PHE A 205 27.45 -7.05 22.15
N CYS A 206 27.17 -7.48 20.93
CA CYS A 206 27.73 -8.70 20.36
C CYS A 206 29.25 -8.61 20.18
N ARG A 207 29.77 -7.43 19.80
CA ARG A 207 31.20 -7.16 19.70
C ARG A 207 31.90 -7.35 21.05
N ARG A 208 31.32 -6.80 22.12
CA ARG A 208 31.88 -6.95 23.47
C ARG A 208 31.91 -8.42 23.90
N MET A 209 30.83 -9.16 23.68
CA MET A 209 30.75 -10.59 23.99
C MET A 209 31.80 -11.40 23.20
N PHE A 210 31.94 -11.11 21.90
CA PHE A 210 32.92 -11.74 21.03
C PHE A 210 34.36 -11.47 21.48
N GLU A 211 34.69 -10.21 21.82
CA GLU A 211 36.00 -9.81 22.33
C GLU A 211 36.35 -10.46 23.67
N ASP A 212 35.42 -10.46 24.64
CA ASP A 212 35.64 -11.07 25.96
C ASP A 212 35.89 -12.59 25.84
N LEU A 213 35.17 -13.27 24.92
CA LEU A 213 35.38 -14.70 24.66
C LEU A 213 36.68 -14.99 23.90
N LEU A 214 37.06 -14.15 22.92
CA LEU A 214 38.35 -14.27 22.25
C LEU A 214 39.51 -14.14 23.25
N LEU A 215 39.44 -13.18 24.17
CA LEU A 215 40.45 -13.02 25.23
C LEU A 215 40.49 -14.25 26.14
N ARG A 216 39.33 -14.81 26.52
CA ARG A 216 39.25 -16.02 27.34
C ARG A 216 39.87 -17.25 26.68
N TYR A 217 39.80 -17.34 25.35
CA TYR A 217 40.29 -18.48 24.59
C TYR A 217 41.57 -18.19 23.80
N ASP A 218 42.34 -17.18 24.21
CA ASP A 218 43.63 -16.81 23.61
C ASP A 218 43.56 -16.62 22.08
N GLY A 219 42.44 -16.08 21.59
CA GLY A 219 42.20 -15.79 20.17
C GLY A 219 41.61 -16.95 19.35
N ASP A 220 41.24 -18.07 19.98
CA ASP A 220 40.63 -19.21 19.28
C ASP A 220 39.16 -18.93 18.89
N TRP A 221 38.97 -18.41 17.68
CA TRP A 221 37.65 -18.09 17.11
C TRP A 221 36.69 -19.29 17.10
N ARG A 222 37.19 -20.52 16.91
CA ARG A 222 36.30 -21.70 16.85
C ARG A 222 35.68 -21.97 18.21
N LYS A 223 36.44 -21.81 19.29
CA LYS A 223 35.90 -21.91 20.66
C LYS A 223 34.90 -20.79 20.98
N VAL A 224 35.08 -19.61 20.39
CA VAL A 224 34.07 -18.53 20.52
C VAL A 224 32.74 -18.95 19.89
N LEU A 225 32.78 -19.61 18.73
CA LEU A 225 31.57 -20.11 18.07
C LEU A 225 30.84 -21.21 18.84
N ASP A 226 31.50 -21.96 19.72
CA ASP A 226 30.84 -22.92 20.62
C ASP A 226 29.87 -22.23 21.59
N HIS A 227 30.00 -20.91 21.78
CA HIS A 227 29.08 -20.07 22.54
C HIS A 227 27.98 -19.44 21.68
N VAL A 228 27.90 -19.73 20.38
CA VAL A 228 26.91 -19.15 19.48
C VAL A 228 25.80 -20.17 19.20
N VAL A 229 24.56 -19.75 19.44
CA VAL A 229 23.36 -20.47 19.00
C VAL A 229 22.69 -19.65 17.90
N VAL A 230 22.73 -20.15 16.67
CA VAL A 230 21.98 -19.56 15.55
C VAL A 230 20.53 -19.99 15.67
N ARG A 231 19.60 -19.07 15.42
CA ARG A 231 18.16 -19.28 15.55
C ARG A 231 17.42 -18.70 14.35
N ARG A 232 16.31 -19.35 13.99
CA ARG A 232 15.36 -18.81 13.03
C ARG A 232 14.79 -17.49 13.55
N LEU A 233 14.71 -16.49 12.67
CA LEU A 233 14.11 -15.20 12.97
C LEU A 233 12.81 -15.06 12.17
N ILE A 234 11.72 -14.75 12.87
CA ILE A 234 10.42 -14.45 12.26
C ILE A 234 10.16 -12.97 12.51
N LEU A 235 9.82 -12.23 11.45
CA LEU A 235 9.52 -10.80 11.53
C LEU A 235 8.09 -10.61 12.02
N SER A 236 7.88 -9.61 12.87
CA SER A 236 6.59 -9.33 13.52
C SER A 236 6.53 -7.87 13.95
N GLU A 237 5.57 -7.11 13.43
CA GLU A 237 5.28 -5.74 13.88
C GLU A 237 4.78 -5.76 15.33
N LYS A 238 3.94 -6.74 15.69
CA LYS A 238 3.35 -6.84 17.03
C LYS A 238 4.38 -7.16 18.11
N ASP A 239 5.33 -8.04 17.80
CA ASP A 239 6.40 -8.43 18.72
C ASP A 239 7.62 -7.50 18.61
N ARG A 240 7.56 -6.48 17.74
CA ARG A 240 8.63 -5.51 17.47
C ARG A 240 9.93 -6.21 17.06
N VAL A 241 9.87 -7.01 16.00
CA VAL A 241 11.00 -7.76 15.43
C VAL A 241 11.09 -7.51 13.92
N GLY A 242 12.11 -6.75 13.50
CA GLY A 242 12.39 -6.37 12.12
C GLY A 242 11.34 -5.48 11.45
N ILE A 243 10.32 -5.02 12.17
CA ILE A 243 9.33 -4.06 11.68
C ILE A 243 9.16 -2.98 12.74
N GLY A 244 9.68 -1.79 12.42
CA GLY A 244 9.58 -0.58 13.25
C GLY A 244 8.57 0.40 12.67
N THR A 245 7.91 1.17 13.54
CA THR A 245 6.95 2.20 13.15
C THR A 245 7.10 3.42 14.03
N PHE A 246 7.58 4.50 13.43
CA PHE A 246 7.65 5.78 14.10
C PHE A 246 6.49 6.68 13.67
N GLN A 247 5.78 7.20 14.67
CA GLN A 247 4.75 8.21 14.48
C GLN A 247 5.12 9.48 15.27
N PRO A 248 5.23 10.65 14.61
CA PRO A 248 5.52 11.90 15.30
C PRO A 248 4.41 12.20 16.30
N LYS A 249 4.80 12.33 17.57
CA LYS A 249 4.00 12.99 18.61
C LYS A 249 4.30 14.49 18.59
N ASP A 250 3.71 15.25 19.52
CA ASP A 250 3.99 16.68 19.69
C ASP A 250 5.50 16.96 19.60
N GLU A 251 5.92 17.85 18.69
CA GLU A 251 7.32 18.15 18.34
C GLU A 251 8.19 18.41 19.59
N LYS A 252 7.60 19.01 20.63
CA LYS A 252 8.29 19.37 21.87
C LYS A 252 8.64 18.19 22.77
N ASN A 253 8.03 17.03 22.56
CA ASN A 253 8.18 15.84 23.40
C ASN A 253 8.87 14.69 22.66
N GLN A 254 9.50 14.94 21.51
CA GLN A 254 10.23 13.93 20.77
C GLN A 254 11.67 13.80 21.32
N ASP A 255 12.09 12.56 21.64
CA ASP A 255 13.48 12.25 22.02
C ASP A 255 14.11 11.29 20.99
N SER A 256 15.32 11.62 20.54
CA SER A 256 16.18 10.79 19.66
C SER A 256 16.38 9.35 20.17
N THR A 257 16.22 9.11 21.48
CA THR A 257 16.25 7.79 22.09
C THR A 257 15.12 6.88 21.59
N GLU A 258 13.99 7.44 21.15
CA GLU A 258 12.90 6.66 20.53
C GLU A 258 13.33 6.00 19.21
N LEU A 259 14.35 6.54 18.52
CA LEU A 259 14.90 5.95 17.30
C LEU A 259 16.09 5.03 17.56
N THR A 260 16.95 5.39 18.52
CA THR A 260 18.29 4.78 18.66
C THR A 260 18.50 3.97 19.96
N GLY A 261 17.53 3.96 20.85
CA GLY A 261 17.57 3.28 22.15
C GLY A 261 18.07 4.17 23.29
N ASP A 262 18.08 3.63 24.51
CA ASP A 262 18.53 4.34 25.72
C ASP A 262 19.29 3.44 26.71
N ILE A 263 19.97 4.07 27.66
CA ILE A 263 20.73 3.44 28.72
C ILE A 263 19.79 2.81 29.75
N ASN A 264 20.07 1.56 30.11
CA ASN A 264 19.37 0.85 31.18
C ASN A 264 20.08 1.02 32.52
N TYR A 265 19.62 1.99 33.32
CA TYR A 265 20.18 2.30 34.64
C TYR A 265 20.25 1.10 35.59
N ARG A 266 19.35 0.11 35.47
CA ARG A 266 19.41 -1.11 36.31
C ARG A 266 20.59 -1.98 35.93
N LYS A 267 20.87 -2.14 34.63
CA LYS A 267 22.01 -2.92 34.13
C LYS A 267 23.34 -2.23 34.41
N ILE A 268 23.38 -0.89 34.53
CA ILE A 268 24.59 -0.18 34.97
C ILE A 268 25.05 -0.67 36.34
N ALA A 269 24.14 -0.92 37.28
CA ALA A 269 24.50 -1.44 38.61
C ALA A 269 25.11 -2.86 38.53
N GLN A 270 24.74 -3.64 37.51
CA GLN A 270 25.27 -4.98 37.27
C GLN A 270 26.65 -4.97 36.59
N TYR A 271 26.82 -4.12 35.57
CA TYR A 271 28.04 -4.09 34.75
C TYR A 271 29.05 -3.01 35.19
N GLY A 272 28.66 -2.12 36.10
CA GLY A 272 29.53 -1.13 36.73
C GLY A 272 29.81 0.13 35.92
N SER A 273 29.32 0.26 34.69
CA SER A 273 29.52 1.46 33.86
C SER A 273 28.36 1.73 32.91
N ASP A 274 28.07 3.02 32.68
CA ASP A 274 27.14 3.51 31.66
C ASP A 274 27.71 3.46 30.23
N SER A 275 29.00 3.12 30.10
CA SER A 275 29.69 2.90 28.82
C SER A 275 29.76 1.42 28.41
N ASP A 276 29.30 0.49 29.26
CA ASP A 276 29.22 -0.92 28.90
C ASP A 276 28.01 -1.15 27.96
N PRO A 277 28.20 -1.64 26.73
CA PRO A 277 27.11 -1.81 25.77
C PRO A 277 26.07 -2.83 26.22
N ARG A 278 26.38 -3.70 27.20
CA ARG A 278 25.41 -4.61 27.82
C ARG A 278 24.43 -3.90 28.74
N ALA A 279 24.76 -2.68 29.16
CA ALA A 279 23.85 -1.80 29.89
C ALA A 279 22.99 -0.91 28.97
N PHE A 280 23.09 -1.04 27.64
CA PHE A 280 22.25 -0.33 26.70
C PHE A 280 21.01 -1.15 26.29
N ASN A 281 19.87 -0.49 26.09
CA ASN A 281 18.69 -1.08 25.47
C ASN A 281 18.67 -0.66 23.99
N PHE A 282 18.78 -1.63 23.09
CA PHE A 282 18.64 -1.41 21.64
C PHE A 282 17.17 -1.60 21.25
N ASP A 283 16.30 -0.71 21.74
CA ASP A 283 14.84 -0.78 21.60
C ASP A 283 14.23 0.45 20.91
N GLY A 284 15.07 1.28 20.29
CA GLY A 284 14.63 2.32 19.38
C GLY A 284 14.07 1.74 18.08
N GLU A 285 13.25 2.51 17.36
CA GLU A 285 12.55 2.01 16.16
C GLU A 285 13.53 1.55 15.06
N LEU A 286 14.70 2.20 14.90
CA LEU A 286 15.74 1.78 13.95
C LEU A 286 16.55 0.56 14.46
N ASN A 287 16.52 0.28 15.77
CA ASN A 287 17.08 -0.97 16.29
C ASN A 287 16.14 -2.14 16.01
N ILE A 288 14.85 -1.91 16.24
CA ILE A 288 13.79 -2.90 16.09
C ILE A 288 13.58 -3.28 14.63
N ALA A 289 13.61 -2.32 13.72
CA ALA A 289 13.39 -2.52 12.30
C ALA A 289 14.53 -3.26 11.59
N ASN A 290 15.66 -3.50 12.28
CA ASN A 290 16.82 -4.17 11.70
C ASN A 290 16.44 -5.53 11.10
N ARG A 291 16.99 -5.81 9.92
CA ARG A 291 16.65 -6.93 9.02
C ARG A 291 15.28 -6.84 8.35
N GLY A 292 14.57 -5.72 8.44
CA GLY A 292 13.29 -5.53 7.75
C GLY A 292 13.01 -4.08 7.35
N VAL A 293 11.97 -3.47 7.92
CA VAL A 293 11.47 -2.16 7.46
C VAL A 293 11.16 -1.23 8.63
N CYS A 294 11.53 0.05 8.50
CA CYS A 294 11.13 1.11 9.40
C CYS A 294 10.19 2.09 8.69
N GLU A 295 8.94 2.18 9.14
CA GLU A 295 7.97 3.16 8.66
C GLU A 295 8.05 4.48 9.44
N PHE A 296 8.11 5.61 8.73
CA PHE A 296 7.94 6.95 9.28
C PHE A 296 6.63 7.56 8.80
N ILE A 297 5.64 7.60 9.69
CA ILE A 297 4.32 8.18 9.43
C ILE A 297 4.43 9.70 9.44
N GLU A 298 4.00 10.38 8.37
CA GLU A 298 4.11 11.85 8.27
C GLU A 298 5.53 12.35 8.57
N VAL A 299 6.56 11.73 7.95
CA VAL A 299 7.99 11.97 8.24
C VAL A 299 8.42 13.44 8.19
N LEU A 300 7.71 14.27 7.42
CA LEU A 300 7.99 15.70 7.32
C LEU A 300 7.45 16.54 8.49
N LYS A 301 6.70 15.95 9.42
CA LYS A 301 6.31 16.59 10.68
C LYS A 301 7.33 16.34 11.81
N LEU A 302 8.42 15.63 11.52
CA LEU A 302 9.49 15.41 12.49
C LEU A 302 10.25 16.71 12.75
N ASP A 303 10.76 16.87 13.97
CA ASP A 303 11.74 17.90 14.25
C ASP A 303 12.99 17.68 13.37
N VAL A 304 13.60 18.78 12.94
CA VAL A 304 14.76 18.77 12.05
C VAL A 304 15.93 17.96 12.62
N ALA A 305 16.07 17.88 13.94
CA ALA A 305 17.09 17.05 14.60
C ALA A 305 16.97 15.57 14.20
N PHE A 306 15.76 15.01 14.12
CA PHE A 306 15.52 13.61 13.73
C PHE A 306 15.84 13.35 12.27
N LEU A 307 15.70 14.37 11.42
CA LEU A 307 16.02 14.24 10.00
C LEU A 307 17.53 14.01 9.80
N TYR A 308 18.40 14.50 10.70
CA TYR A 308 19.83 14.18 10.68
C TYR A 308 20.12 12.74 11.06
N ASP A 309 19.44 12.20 12.08
CA ASP A 309 19.58 10.79 12.45
C ASP A 309 19.13 9.88 11.29
N LEU A 310 18.05 10.25 10.60
CA LEU A 310 17.58 9.56 9.39
C LEU A 310 18.57 9.63 8.23
N LEU A 311 19.23 10.78 8.04
CA LEU A 311 20.26 10.94 7.01
C LEU A 311 21.46 10.01 7.27
N GLY A 312 21.92 9.91 8.52
CA GLY A 312 22.96 8.96 8.92
C GLY A 312 22.53 7.51 8.71
N ALA A 313 21.32 7.17 9.19
CA ALA A 313 20.74 5.83 9.07
C ALA A 313 20.61 5.40 7.59
N SER A 314 20.16 6.30 6.73
CA SER A 314 19.99 5.99 5.31
C SER A 314 21.32 5.98 4.53
N GLN A 315 22.21 6.93 4.75
CA GLN A 315 23.41 7.09 3.92
C GLN A 315 24.53 6.12 4.31
N GLU A 316 24.77 5.98 5.61
CA GLU A 316 25.88 5.21 6.16
C GLU A 316 25.44 3.81 6.55
N HIS A 317 24.13 3.53 6.56
CA HIS A 317 23.57 2.33 7.17
C HIS A 317 24.04 2.17 8.62
N THR A 318 24.14 3.29 9.35
CA THR A 318 24.50 3.28 10.77
C THR A 318 23.64 4.24 11.57
N ILE A 319 23.41 3.88 12.83
CA ILE A 319 22.84 4.77 13.84
C ILE A 319 23.88 5.08 14.90
N LYS A 320 23.76 6.24 15.56
CA LYS A 320 24.64 6.68 16.63
C LYS A 320 23.89 6.73 17.96
N PRO A 321 23.87 5.63 18.74
CA PRO A 321 23.28 5.65 20.06
C PRO A 321 24.06 6.58 20.99
N LYS A 322 23.35 7.23 21.91
CA LYS A 322 23.93 8.20 22.85
C LYS A 322 25.03 7.55 23.69
N LYS A 323 26.24 8.12 23.67
CA LYS A 323 27.47 7.63 24.34
C LYS A 323 28.08 6.32 23.80
N PHE A 324 27.49 5.66 22.80
CA PHE A 324 28.03 4.41 22.24
C PHE A 324 28.63 4.60 20.84
N ALA A 325 29.34 3.58 20.36
CA ALA A 325 29.86 3.55 18.99
C ALA A 325 28.72 3.55 17.95
N GLN A 326 29.01 3.98 16.73
CA GLN A 326 28.07 3.78 15.62
C GLN A 326 27.77 2.29 15.47
N THR A 327 26.51 1.98 15.21
CA THR A 327 25.99 0.62 15.06
C THR A 327 25.40 0.47 13.68
N ASP A 328 25.86 -0.54 12.94
CA ASP A 328 25.37 -0.82 11.59
C ASP A 328 23.93 -1.35 11.62
N ILE A 329 23.13 -0.92 10.64
CA ILE A 329 21.74 -1.33 10.42
C ILE A 329 21.57 -1.87 8.99
N ASP A 330 20.64 -2.79 8.83
CA ASP A 330 20.23 -3.43 7.58
C ASP A 330 18.70 -3.38 7.50
N GLU A 331 18.16 -2.28 7.00
CA GLU A 331 16.72 -2.05 6.96
C GLU A 331 16.33 -1.12 5.81
N VAL A 332 15.05 -1.21 5.42
CA VAL A 332 14.44 -0.30 4.47
C VAL A 332 13.72 0.81 5.23
N ILE A 333 14.12 2.06 5.01
CA ILE A 333 13.47 3.23 5.62
C ILE A 333 12.43 3.80 4.64
N ILE A 334 11.16 3.77 5.03
CA ILE A 334 10.05 4.28 4.23
C ILE A 334 9.29 5.35 5.02
N GLY A 335 9.33 6.59 4.54
CA GLY A 335 8.49 7.67 5.03
C GLY A 335 7.29 7.91 4.12
N HIS A 336 6.19 8.42 4.67
CA HIS A 336 5.12 9.00 3.87
C HIS A 336 4.72 10.38 4.34
N THR A 337 4.24 11.20 3.41
CA THR A 337 3.84 12.59 3.68
C THR A 337 2.71 13.05 2.76
N ASN A 338 2.11 14.19 3.10
CA ASN A 338 1.08 14.84 2.30
C ASN A 338 1.63 16.06 1.54
N GLU A 339 0.83 16.60 0.61
CA GLU A 339 1.23 17.75 -0.21
C GLU A 339 1.49 19.03 0.60
N PRO A 340 0.61 19.45 1.54
CA PRO A 340 0.86 20.64 2.35
C PRO A 340 2.19 20.61 3.12
N GLU A 341 2.50 19.51 3.81
CA GLU A 341 3.75 19.39 4.57
C GLU A 341 4.97 19.38 3.64
N TYR A 342 4.87 18.70 2.50
CA TYR A 342 5.93 18.70 1.49
C TYR A 342 6.21 20.12 0.96
N LYS A 343 5.17 20.90 0.64
CA LYS A 343 5.31 22.29 0.17
C LYS A 343 5.88 23.21 1.25
N LYS A 344 5.41 23.09 2.51
CA LYS A 344 5.85 23.91 3.65
C LYS A 344 7.37 23.83 3.86
N LEU A 345 7.94 22.66 3.57
CA LEU A 345 9.34 22.35 3.81
C LEU A 345 10.23 22.51 2.57
N GLN A 346 9.66 22.74 1.38
CA GLN A 346 10.45 22.97 0.16
C GLN A 346 11.33 24.23 0.20
N SER A 347 10.93 25.25 0.97
CA SER A 347 11.62 26.54 1.06
C SER A 347 12.71 26.59 2.14
N ASN A 348 13.01 25.47 2.82
CA ASN A 348 14.01 25.39 3.88
C ASN A 348 15.30 24.75 3.35
N ASP A 349 16.45 25.40 3.54
CA ASP A 349 17.77 24.90 3.12
C ASP A 349 18.12 23.56 3.80
N LEU A 350 17.67 23.35 5.04
CA LEU A 350 17.87 22.07 5.76
C LEU A 350 17.13 20.90 5.08
N MET A 351 16.08 21.20 4.32
CA MET A 351 15.35 20.22 3.50
C MET A 351 16.00 19.95 2.15
N GLU A 352 16.99 20.74 1.74
CA GLU A 352 17.80 20.41 0.56
C GLU A 352 18.57 19.11 0.78
N ALA A 353 19.27 18.97 1.91
CA ALA A 353 20.00 17.75 2.24
C ALA A 353 19.08 16.52 2.34
N PHE A 354 17.91 16.67 2.97
CA PHE A 354 16.92 15.60 3.06
C PHE A 354 16.35 15.21 1.68
N ARG A 355 16.03 16.19 0.83
CA ARG A 355 15.55 15.96 -0.54
C ARG A 355 16.57 15.22 -1.38
N ASP A 356 17.84 15.60 -1.30
CA ASP A 356 18.92 14.92 -2.03
C ASP A 356 19.09 13.46 -1.61
N ARG A 357 18.78 13.14 -0.35
CA ARG A 357 18.83 11.77 0.20
C ARG A 357 17.51 11.03 0.16
N THR A 358 16.52 11.56 -0.55
CA THR A 358 15.20 10.96 -0.64
C THR A 358 14.90 10.53 -2.08
N ILE A 359 14.32 9.34 -2.24
CA ILE A 359 13.67 8.93 -3.48
C ILE A 359 12.17 9.17 -3.30
N LYS A 360 11.69 10.24 -3.93
CA LYS A 360 10.27 10.59 -3.90
C LYS A 360 9.50 9.72 -4.90
N ILE A 361 8.42 9.09 -4.42
CA ILE A 361 7.46 8.35 -5.24
C ILE A 361 6.08 8.98 -5.06
N ASP A 362 5.57 9.57 -6.14
CA ASP A 362 4.21 10.11 -6.18
C ASP A 362 3.18 8.98 -6.17
N VAL A 363 2.21 9.09 -5.26
CA VAL A 363 1.07 8.18 -5.12
C VAL A 363 -0.20 9.02 -5.23
N PRO A 364 -0.69 9.26 -6.46
CA PRO A 364 -1.88 10.07 -6.72
C PRO A 364 -3.16 9.30 -6.40
N TYR A 365 -4.31 9.96 -6.48
CA TYR A 365 -5.60 9.29 -6.59
C TYR A 365 -5.80 8.69 -7.99
N ASN A 366 -6.73 7.72 -8.10
CA ASN A 366 -7.06 7.12 -9.39
C ASN A 366 -7.73 8.15 -10.31
N ILE A 367 -7.29 8.12 -11.57
CA ILE A 367 -7.81 8.95 -12.68
C ILE A 367 -8.57 8.11 -13.73
N ARG A 368 -8.67 6.80 -13.52
CA ARG A 368 -9.50 5.89 -14.31
C ARG A 368 -10.74 5.52 -13.51
N LEU A 369 -11.90 5.57 -14.17
CA LEU A 369 -13.17 5.27 -13.55
C LEU A 369 -13.25 3.80 -13.11
N SER A 370 -12.85 2.87 -13.98
CA SER A 370 -12.84 1.44 -13.70
C SER A 370 -11.98 1.07 -12.48
N ASP A 371 -10.83 1.71 -12.28
CA ASP A 371 -9.97 1.46 -11.11
C ASP A 371 -10.51 2.11 -9.84
N GLU A 372 -11.20 3.25 -9.95
CA GLU A 372 -11.85 3.91 -8.81
C GLU A 372 -13.08 3.10 -8.32
N ILE A 373 -13.88 2.54 -9.22
CA ILE A 373 -15.04 1.71 -8.88
C ILE A 373 -14.62 0.53 -7.99
N LYS A 374 -13.52 -0.16 -8.34
CA LYS A 374 -12.99 -1.31 -7.57
C LYS A 374 -12.68 -0.97 -6.11
N ILE A 375 -12.27 0.27 -5.83
CA ILE A 375 -12.00 0.72 -4.45
C ILE A 375 -13.27 0.63 -3.60
N TYR A 376 -14.40 1.05 -4.16
CA TYR A 376 -15.68 1.11 -3.47
C TYR A 376 -16.39 -0.24 -3.44
N GLU A 377 -16.35 -1.01 -4.53
CA GLU A 377 -16.96 -2.36 -4.59
C GLU A 377 -16.38 -3.30 -3.54
N LYS A 378 -15.12 -3.11 -3.15
CA LYS A 378 -14.49 -3.86 -2.06
C LYS A 378 -15.28 -3.77 -0.75
N ASP A 379 -15.77 -2.58 -0.40
CA ASP A 379 -16.46 -2.32 0.86
C ASP A 379 -17.99 -2.36 0.71
N PHE A 380 -18.51 -2.05 -0.49
CA PHE A 380 -19.93 -1.93 -0.80
C PHE A 380 -20.45 -3.05 -1.72
N SER A 381 -19.89 -4.26 -1.62
CA SER A 381 -20.45 -5.44 -2.31
C SER A 381 -21.63 -6.04 -1.56
N ASP A 382 -22.49 -6.78 -2.26
CA ASP A 382 -23.64 -7.51 -1.69
C ASP A 382 -23.24 -8.46 -0.54
N SER A 383 -21.98 -8.94 -0.55
CA SER A 383 -21.45 -9.81 0.50
C SER A 383 -21.21 -9.08 1.83
N ARG A 384 -20.85 -7.80 1.77
CA ARG A 384 -20.51 -6.97 2.94
C ARG A 384 -21.69 -6.14 3.41
N VAL A 385 -22.46 -5.57 2.50
CA VAL A 385 -23.65 -4.77 2.81
C VAL A 385 -24.86 -5.69 2.93
N ARG A 386 -25.10 -6.19 4.14
CA ARG A 386 -26.21 -7.12 4.40
C ARG A 386 -27.50 -6.37 4.67
N GLY A 387 -28.56 -6.73 3.96
CA GLY A 387 -29.93 -6.30 4.25
C GLY A 387 -30.35 -4.97 3.60
N ILE A 388 -29.47 -4.34 2.82
CA ILE A 388 -29.75 -3.13 2.04
C ILE A 388 -29.27 -3.37 0.61
N HIS A 389 -30.14 -3.17 -0.36
CA HIS A 389 -29.80 -3.30 -1.78
C HIS A 389 -29.14 -2.03 -2.31
N ILE A 390 -28.02 -2.16 -3.02
CA ILE A 390 -27.39 -1.04 -3.71
C ILE A 390 -27.82 -1.11 -5.18
N ALA A 391 -28.59 -0.12 -5.63
CA ALA A 391 -29.07 -0.11 -7.02
C ALA A 391 -27.89 -0.01 -8.01
N PRO A 392 -28.03 -0.54 -9.25
CA PRO A 392 -27.02 -0.41 -10.29
C PRO A 392 -26.55 1.03 -10.50
N HIS A 393 -25.30 1.19 -10.93
CA HIS A 393 -24.61 2.46 -11.13
C HIS A 393 -24.43 3.36 -9.89
N THR A 394 -24.94 3.00 -8.71
CA THR A 394 -24.83 3.85 -7.50
C THR A 394 -23.36 4.11 -7.13
N VAL A 395 -22.52 3.07 -7.17
CA VAL A 395 -21.08 3.20 -6.93
C VAL A 395 -20.39 3.90 -8.11
N GLU A 396 -20.80 3.59 -9.34
CA GLU A 396 -20.24 4.17 -10.56
C GLU A 396 -20.41 5.69 -10.62
N VAL A 397 -21.59 6.23 -10.32
CA VAL A 397 -21.81 7.70 -10.34
C VAL A 397 -20.96 8.41 -9.29
N ALA A 398 -20.79 7.81 -8.12
CA ALA A 398 -19.97 8.36 -7.05
C ALA A 398 -18.47 8.35 -7.44
N ALA A 399 -18.01 7.25 -8.03
CA ALA A 399 -16.66 7.12 -8.58
C ALA A 399 -16.40 8.09 -9.74
N MET A 400 -17.37 8.24 -10.64
CA MET A 400 -17.30 9.16 -11.77
C MET A 400 -17.14 10.60 -11.30
N TRP A 401 -17.95 11.02 -10.33
CA TRP A 401 -17.80 12.35 -9.73
C TRP A 401 -16.42 12.52 -9.08
N ALA A 402 -15.95 11.54 -8.30
CA ALA A 402 -14.64 11.59 -7.68
C ALA A 402 -13.50 11.75 -8.70
N VAL A 403 -13.50 10.95 -9.77
CA VAL A 403 -12.49 11.03 -10.84
C VAL A 403 -12.55 12.38 -11.53
N LEU A 404 -13.72 12.89 -11.89
CA LEU A 404 -13.86 14.21 -12.52
C LEU A 404 -13.26 15.33 -11.66
N THR A 405 -13.38 15.27 -10.33
CA THR A 405 -12.78 16.28 -9.44
C THR A 405 -11.25 16.26 -9.42
N ARG A 406 -10.63 15.18 -9.90
CA ARG A 406 -9.17 14.94 -9.89
C ARG A 406 -8.49 15.23 -11.21
N LEU A 407 -9.28 15.41 -12.27
CA LEU A 407 -8.80 15.71 -13.61
C LEU A 407 -8.60 17.22 -13.79
N GLU A 408 -7.54 17.56 -14.50
CA GLU A 408 -7.30 18.93 -14.93
C GLU A 408 -8.07 19.22 -16.23
N GLU A 409 -8.48 20.48 -16.41
CA GLU A 409 -9.19 20.90 -17.62
C GLU A 409 -8.31 20.69 -18.86
N PRO A 410 -8.81 20.02 -19.93
CA PRO A 410 -8.03 19.83 -21.14
C PRO A 410 -7.76 21.16 -21.84
N LYS A 411 -6.51 21.37 -22.28
CA LYS A 411 -6.14 22.56 -23.07
C LYS A 411 -6.65 22.50 -24.51
N LYS A 412 -6.94 21.29 -25.00
CA LYS A 412 -7.37 21.04 -26.37
C LYS A 412 -8.84 21.43 -26.56
N ALA A 413 -9.08 22.40 -27.45
CA ALA A 413 -10.44 22.87 -27.75
C ALA A 413 -11.34 21.73 -28.24
N GLY A 414 -12.55 21.64 -27.68
CA GLY A 414 -13.56 20.66 -28.06
C GLY A 414 -13.50 19.32 -27.32
N LEU A 415 -12.58 19.14 -26.36
CA LEU A 415 -12.58 17.99 -25.46
C LEU A 415 -13.20 18.40 -24.11
N THR A 416 -14.27 17.72 -23.69
CA THR A 416 -14.83 17.93 -22.34
C THR A 416 -14.11 17.08 -21.29
N LEU A 417 -14.22 17.46 -20.01
CA LEU A 417 -13.64 16.70 -18.90
C LEU A 417 -14.18 15.26 -18.83
N LEU A 418 -15.48 15.09 -19.10
CA LEU A 418 -16.13 13.78 -19.17
C LEU A 418 -15.59 12.92 -20.32
N GLN A 419 -15.37 13.51 -21.49
CA GLN A 419 -14.73 12.81 -22.61
C GLN A 419 -13.29 12.43 -22.28
N LYS A 420 -12.53 13.31 -21.61
CA LYS A 420 -11.17 13.03 -21.13
C LYS A 420 -11.15 11.84 -20.17
N MET A 421 -12.07 11.79 -19.19
CA MET A 421 -12.23 10.65 -18.29
C MET A 421 -12.51 9.34 -19.06
N LYS A 422 -13.46 9.38 -20.01
CA LYS A 422 -13.80 8.22 -20.85
C LYS A 422 -12.60 7.73 -21.67
N LEU A 423 -11.79 8.65 -22.21
CA LEU A 423 -10.54 8.31 -22.92
C LEU A 423 -9.53 7.61 -22.01
N TYR A 424 -9.33 8.12 -20.79
CA TYR A 424 -8.42 7.50 -19.82
C TYR A 424 -8.83 6.09 -19.42
N ASP A 425 -10.15 5.86 -19.38
CA ASP A 425 -10.78 4.57 -19.08
C ASP A 425 -10.84 3.63 -20.30
N GLY A 426 -10.30 4.03 -21.46
CA GLY A 426 -10.17 3.16 -22.62
C GLY A 426 -11.31 3.25 -23.63
N LYS A 427 -12.26 4.18 -23.46
CA LYS A 427 -13.35 4.36 -24.42
C LYS A 427 -12.85 5.11 -25.66
N ASN A 428 -13.24 4.61 -26.84
CA ASN A 428 -12.92 5.24 -28.11
C ASN A 428 -13.81 6.46 -28.34
N ILE A 429 -13.20 7.63 -28.56
CA ILE A 429 -13.91 8.86 -28.92
C ILE A 429 -13.44 9.29 -30.32
N PRO A 430 -14.37 9.55 -31.28
CA PRO A 430 -14.00 10.01 -32.62
C PRO A 430 -13.10 11.25 -32.58
N GLY A 431 -12.02 11.23 -33.37
CA GLY A 431 -11.04 12.33 -33.43
C GLY A 431 -9.92 12.25 -32.39
N PHE A 432 -9.94 11.26 -31.50
CA PHE A 432 -8.88 11.03 -30.52
C PHE A 432 -8.28 9.63 -30.72
N THR A 433 -6.95 9.54 -30.59
CA THR A 433 -6.19 8.29 -30.68
C THR A 433 -5.50 8.00 -29.35
N GLU A 434 -4.98 6.79 -29.19
CA GLU A 434 -4.16 6.44 -28.02
C GLU A 434 -2.94 7.38 -27.85
N ASP A 435 -2.38 7.88 -28.95
CA ASP A 435 -1.27 8.86 -28.90
C ASP A 435 -1.75 10.19 -28.30
N SER A 436 -2.97 10.62 -28.62
CA SER A 436 -3.58 11.80 -27.98
C SER A 436 -3.78 11.61 -26.48
N VAL A 437 -4.08 10.39 -26.02
CA VAL A 437 -4.23 10.09 -24.58
C VAL A 437 -2.88 10.18 -23.86
N LYS A 438 -1.81 9.71 -24.50
CA LYS A 438 -0.45 9.84 -23.97
C LYS A 438 -0.03 11.31 -23.85
N GLU A 439 -0.27 12.11 -24.89
CA GLU A 439 -0.01 13.56 -24.87
C GLU A 439 -0.78 14.25 -23.72
N LEU A 440 -2.07 13.95 -23.54
CA LEU A 440 -2.89 14.52 -22.46
C LEU A 440 -2.32 14.20 -21.06
N ARG A 441 -1.79 13.00 -20.84
CA ARG A 441 -1.16 12.62 -19.58
C ARG A 441 0.17 13.33 -19.35
N GLU A 442 0.96 13.51 -20.40
CA GLU A 442 2.23 14.24 -20.34
C GLU A 442 2.03 15.74 -20.11
N GLU A 443 0.94 16.32 -20.62
CA GLU A 443 0.55 17.72 -20.38
C GLU A 443 0.15 18.02 -18.93
N HIS A 444 -0.38 17.01 -18.22
CA HIS A 444 -0.92 17.16 -16.86
C HIS A 444 -0.31 16.13 -15.89
N PRO A 445 0.99 16.26 -15.53
CA PRO A 445 1.68 15.27 -14.71
C PRO A 445 1.22 15.23 -13.23
N ARG A 446 0.38 16.19 -12.80
CA ARG A 446 -0.11 16.31 -11.42
C ARG A 446 -1.55 15.83 -11.24
N GLU A 447 -2.18 15.24 -12.27
CA GLU A 447 -3.54 14.71 -12.13
C GLU A 447 -3.64 13.66 -11.02
N GLY A 448 -4.73 13.72 -10.25
CA GLY A 448 -4.92 12.88 -9.07
C GLY A 448 -4.15 13.33 -7.83
N MET A 449 -3.31 14.37 -7.88
CA MET A 449 -2.68 14.93 -6.68
C MET A 449 -3.62 15.85 -5.89
N ASP A 450 -4.68 16.33 -6.53
CA ASP A 450 -5.75 17.14 -5.95
C ASP A 450 -7.11 16.50 -6.29
N GLY A 451 -8.17 16.91 -5.59
CA GLY A 451 -9.53 16.40 -5.81
C GLY A 451 -10.16 15.78 -4.56
N ILE A 452 -11.32 15.15 -4.75
CA ILE A 452 -12.03 14.46 -3.67
C ILE A 452 -11.36 13.12 -3.35
N SER A 453 -11.10 12.90 -2.06
CA SER A 453 -10.50 11.65 -1.58
C SER A 453 -11.46 10.46 -1.68
N PRO A 454 -10.97 9.23 -1.89
CA PRO A 454 -11.81 8.04 -1.82
C PRO A 454 -12.50 7.87 -0.46
N ARG A 455 -11.85 8.29 0.64
CA ARG A 455 -12.43 8.23 1.99
C ARG A 455 -13.71 9.06 2.09
N TYR A 456 -13.72 10.25 1.51
CA TYR A 456 -14.91 11.09 1.50
C TYR A 456 -16.09 10.39 0.80
N ILE A 457 -15.84 9.73 -0.34
CA ILE A 457 -16.88 8.99 -1.05
C ILE A 457 -17.38 7.80 -0.23
N GLN A 458 -16.48 7.03 0.38
CA GLN A 458 -16.85 5.92 1.27
C GLN A 458 -17.70 6.39 2.45
N ASP A 459 -17.32 7.50 3.08
CA ASP A 459 -18.08 8.10 4.16
C ASP A 459 -19.49 8.50 3.70
N LYS A 460 -19.62 9.09 2.49
CA LYS A 460 -20.92 9.50 1.95
C LYS A 460 -21.82 8.36 1.54
N ILE A 461 -21.27 7.30 0.94
CA ILE A 461 -22.04 6.07 0.67
C ILE A 461 -22.49 5.44 2.00
N SER A 462 -21.60 5.38 3.00
CA SER A 462 -21.93 4.84 4.33
C SER A 462 -23.03 5.64 5.03
N ASN A 463 -22.96 6.98 4.99
CA ASN A 463 -24.02 7.86 5.50
C ASN A 463 -25.35 7.62 4.79
N THR A 464 -25.32 7.43 3.47
CA THR A 464 -26.52 7.16 2.68
C THR A 464 -27.15 5.83 3.08
N LEU A 465 -26.34 4.78 3.30
CA LEU A 465 -26.79 3.46 3.74
C LEU A 465 -27.50 3.52 5.10
N VAL A 466 -27.04 4.35 6.04
CA VAL A 466 -27.65 4.47 7.38
C VAL A 466 -28.78 5.49 7.44
N SER A 467 -29.11 6.17 6.34
CA SER A 467 -30.20 7.13 6.30
C SER A 467 -31.57 6.48 6.55
N GLU A 468 -32.49 7.20 7.18
CA GLU A 468 -33.83 6.67 7.50
C GLU A 468 -34.56 6.17 6.24
N GLN A 469 -34.46 6.91 5.14
CA GLN A 469 -35.04 6.51 3.86
C GLN A 469 -34.46 5.18 3.36
N ALA A 470 -33.13 5.01 3.40
CA ALA A 470 -32.49 3.77 2.97
C ALA A 470 -32.88 2.56 3.84
N GLN A 471 -33.07 2.78 5.14
CA GLN A 471 -33.52 1.73 6.07
C GLN A 471 -34.96 1.32 5.82
N ILE A 472 -35.85 2.27 5.50
CA ILE A 472 -37.26 2.01 5.19
C ILE A 472 -37.39 1.29 3.85
N GLU A 473 -36.75 1.81 2.80
CA GLU A 473 -36.82 1.27 1.44
C GLU A 473 -35.95 0.02 1.25
N ARG A 474 -35.10 -0.30 2.23
CA ARG A 474 -34.08 -1.37 2.17
C ARG A 474 -33.19 -1.27 0.94
N GLY A 475 -32.89 -0.05 0.51
CA GLY A 475 -32.00 0.18 -0.61
C GLY A 475 -31.50 1.60 -0.72
N ILE A 476 -30.43 1.78 -1.48
CA ILE A 476 -29.92 3.08 -1.91
C ILE A 476 -29.87 3.15 -3.43
N ASN A 477 -30.04 4.34 -3.97
CA ASN A 477 -29.99 4.60 -5.41
C ASN A 477 -28.99 5.73 -5.74
N PRO A 478 -28.63 5.91 -7.03
CA PRO A 478 -27.66 6.93 -7.46
C PRO A 478 -28.03 8.35 -7.01
N PHE A 479 -29.32 8.72 -7.00
CA PHE A 479 -29.76 10.06 -6.61
C PHE A 479 -29.56 10.33 -5.12
N MET A 480 -29.83 9.34 -4.25
CA MET A 480 -29.60 9.47 -2.81
C MET A 480 -28.13 9.75 -2.52
N VAL A 481 -27.21 9.00 -3.14
CA VAL A 481 -25.77 9.18 -2.97
C VAL A 481 -25.31 10.52 -3.54
N MET A 482 -25.76 10.91 -4.74
CA MET A 482 -25.43 12.21 -5.33
C MET A 482 -25.89 13.39 -4.44
N ASN A 483 -27.07 13.30 -3.84
CA ASN A 483 -27.57 14.33 -2.93
C ASN A 483 -26.73 14.41 -1.63
N GLU A 484 -26.30 13.27 -1.09
CA GLU A 484 -25.44 13.20 0.09
C GLU A 484 -24.01 13.68 -0.19
N LEU A 485 -23.49 13.46 -1.41
CA LEU A 485 -22.24 14.04 -1.88
C LEU A 485 -22.35 15.57 -1.98
N GLU A 486 -23.41 16.08 -2.58
CA GLU A 486 -23.64 17.52 -2.74
C GLU A 486 -23.83 18.23 -1.39
N SER A 487 -24.64 17.67 -0.48
CA SER A 487 -24.88 18.21 0.86
C SER A 487 -23.59 18.26 1.68
N GLY A 488 -22.75 17.22 1.54
CA GLY A 488 -21.50 17.09 2.25
C GLY A 488 -20.44 18.11 1.89
N LEU A 489 -20.49 18.71 0.69
CA LEU A 489 -19.52 19.72 0.26
C LEU A 489 -19.55 20.98 1.15
N GLN A 490 -20.70 21.30 1.75
CA GLN A 490 -20.86 22.48 2.60
C GLN A 490 -20.01 22.39 3.87
N HIS A 491 -19.79 21.18 4.38
CA HIS A 491 -19.11 20.90 5.63
C HIS A 491 -17.72 20.25 5.43
N HIS A 492 -17.20 20.26 4.19
CA HIS A 492 -15.93 19.62 3.88
C HIS A 492 -14.73 20.41 4.43
N SER A 493 -13.99 19.83 5.38
CA SER A 493 -12.91 20.50 6.12
C SER A 493 -11.72 20.94 5.27
N LEU A 494 -11.41 20.22 4.19
CA LEU A 494 -10.27 20.51 3.31
C LEU A 494 -10.61 21.37 2.08
N ILE A 495 -11.89 21.63 1.80
CA ILE A 495 -12.33 22.40 0.63
C ILE A 495 -13.00 23.65 1.15
N ASN A 496 -12.19 24.68 1.40
CA ASN A 496 -12.66 25.96 1.92
C ASN A 496 -12.89 26.99 0.81
N ASP A 497 -12.39 26.73 -0.39
CA ASP A 497 -12.58 27.61 -1.54
C ASP A 497 -14.00 27.46 -2.13
N GLU A 498 -14.73 28.57 -2.18
CA GLU A 498 -16.11 28.60 -2.69
C GLU A 498 -16.14 28.39 -4.22
N GLU A 499 -15.11 28.79 -4.96
CA GLU A 499 -15.02 28.56 -6.39
C GLU A 499 -14.86 27.06 -6.68
N GLN A 500 -13.97 26.38 -5.95
CA GLN A 500 -13.82 24.93 -6.02
C GLN A 500 -15.11 24.18 -5.64
N LYS A 501 -15.83 24.60 -4.60
CA LYS A 501 -17.14 24.02 -4.25
C LYS A 501 -18.15 24.17 -5.39
N LYS A 502 -18.19 25.35 -6.02
CA LYS A 502 -19.08 25.61 -7.16
C LYS A 502 -18.73 24.69 -8.34
N ARG A 503 -17.45 24.58 -8.70
CA ARG A 503 -16.97 23.66 -9.74
C ARG A 503 -17.40 22.23 -9.45
N TYR A 504 -17.26 21.75 -8.20
CA TYR A 504 -17.63 20.38 -7.84
C TYR A 504 -19.14 20.11 -7.93
N LYS A 505 -19.99 21.10 -7.63
CA LYS A 505 -21.43 21.01 -7.86
C LYS A 505 -21.79 20.97 -9.34
N GLU A 506 -21.11 21.76 -10.16
CA GLU A 506 -21.27 21.73 -11.62
C GLU A 506 -20.87 20.34 -12.18
N LEU A 507 -19.76 19.76 -11.71
CA LEU A 507 -19.36 18.39 -12.07
C LEU A 507 -20.40 17.34 -11.66
N LEU A 508 -21.07 17.52 -10.52
CA LEU A 508 -22.14 16.61 -10.07
C LEU A 508 -23.37 16.70 -10.99
N SER A 509 -23.63 17.87 -11.58
CA SER A 509 -24.68 18.05 -12.58
C SER A 509 -24.35 17.32 -13.88
N ILE A 510 -23.08 17.38 -14.33
CA ILE A 510 -22.60 16.60 -15.49
C ILE A 510 -22.76 15.09 -15.25
N VAL A 511 -22.48 14.62 -14.03
CA VAL A 511 -22.66 13.22 -13.63
C VAL A 511 -24.12 12.80 -13.67
N ARG A 512 -25.04 13.66 -13.22
CA ARG A 512 -26.48 13.43 -13.33
C ARG A 512 -26.92 13.29 -14.78
N GLU A 513 -26.46 14.18 -15.67
CA GLU A 513 -26.77 14.12 -17.11
C GLU A 513 -26.24 12.84 -17.76
N GLU A 514 -24.99 12.45 -17.49
CA GLU A 514 -24.41 11.21 -18.02
C GLU A 514 -25.14 9.96 -17.52
N TYR A 515 -25.58 9.95 -16.26
CA TYR A 515 -26.38 8.86 -15.72
C TYR A 515 -27.76 8.78 -16.40
N GLU A 516 -28.43 9.91 -16.62
CA GLU A 516 -29.69 9.95 -17.36
C GLU A 516 -29.54 9.40 -18.79
N ASP A 517 -28.46 9.75 -19.49
CA ASP A 517 -28.19 9.26 -20.84
C ASP A 517 -27.86 7.76 -20.86
N THR A 518 -27.17 7.27 -19.82
CA THR A 518 -26.93 5.84 -19.61
C THR A 518 -28.26 5.11 -19.43
N LEU A 519 -29.12 5.58 -18.53
CA LEU A 519 -30.46 5.01 -18.31
C LEU A 519 -31.33 5.04 -19.58
N LYS A 520 -31.34 6.15 -20.32
CA LYS A 520 -32.08 6.25 -21.60
C LYS A 520 -31.63 5.16 -22.56
N THR A 521 -30.32 4.95 -22.68
CA THR A 521 -29.74 3.94 -23.57
C THR A 521 -30.09 2.53 -23.13
N GLU A 522 -30.01 2.23 -21.83
CA GLU A 522 -30.34 0.91 -21.29
C GLU A 522 -31.84 0.59 -21.40
N VAL A 523 -32.70 1.55 -21.09
CA VAL A 523 -34.17 1.40 -21.25
C VAL A 523 -34.53 1.20 -22.72
N GLN A 524 -33.91 1.96 -23.64
CA GLN A 524 -34.11 1.76 -25.08
C GLN A 524 -33.67 0.36 -25.52
N ARG A 525 -32.52 -0.13 -25.04
CA ARG A 525 -32.04 -1.50 -25.32
C ARG A 525 -32.98 -2.57 -24.76
N ALA A 526 -33.47 -2.39 -23.53
CA ALA A 526 -34.40 -3.31 -22.90
C ALA A 526 -35.73 -3.38 -23.65
N ILE A 527 -36.29 -2.23 -24.05
CA ILE A 527 -37.51 -2.18 -24.88
C ILE A 527 -37.27 -2.80 -26.25
N SER A 528 -36.09 -2.55 -26.86
CA SER A 528 -35.76 -3.11 -28.17
C SER A 528 -35.50 -4.62 -28.15
N ALA A 529 -35.24 -5.20 -26.97
CA ALA A 529 -35.07 -6.64 -26.78
C ALA A 529 -36.40 -7.35 -26.45
N ASP A 530 -37.45 -6.61 -26.11
CA ASP A 530 -38.80 -7.13 -25.87
C ASP A 530 -39.64 -6.99 -27.16
N GLU A 531 -39.73 -8.09 -27.92
CA GLU A 531 -40.56 -8.16 -29.14
C GLU A 531 -42.02 -7.76 -28.88
N ASP A 532 -42.57 -8.11 -27.71
CA ASP A 532 -43.94 -7.72 -27.34
C ASP A 532 -44.04 -6.21 -27.08
N ALA A 533 -42.99 -5.59 -26.50
CA ALA A 533 -42.95 -4.13 -26.32
C ALA A 533 -42.84 -3.38 -27.64
N ILE A 534 -42.00 -3.86 -28.57
CA ILE A 534 -41.92 -3.31 -29.93
C ILE A 534 -43.27 -3.46 -30.62
N GLN A 535 -43.89 -4.63 -30.55
CA GLN A 535 -45.19 -4.86 -31.17
C GLN A 535 -46.26 -3.95 -30.57
N ARG A 536 -46.27 -3.72 -29.25
CA ARG A 536 -47.15 -2.73 -28.60
C ARG A 536 -46.89 -1.32 -29.09
N LEU A 537 -45.64 -0.91 -29.20
CA LEU A 537 -45.26 0.44 -29.65
C LEU A 537 -45.61 0.68 -31.12
N CYS A 538 -45.32 -0.27 -32.02
CA CYS A 538 -45.73 -0.22 -33.42
C CYS A 538 -47.26 -0.23 -33.57
N THR A 539 -47.96 -1.06 -32.80
CA THR A 539 -49.44 -1.09 -32.83
C THR A 539 -50.01 0.25 -32.39
N ASN A 540 -49.48 0.83 -31.30
CA ASN A 540 -49.92 2.13 -30.80
C ASN A 540 -49.63 3.25 -31.81
N TYR A 541 -48.46 3.23 -32.45
CA TYR A 541 -48.14 4.18 -33.53
C TYR A 541 -49.12 4.04 -34.73
N ILE A 542 -49.36 2.83 -35.22
CA ILE A 542 -50.29 2.57 -36.34
C ILE A 542 -51.73 3.00 -35.97
N GLU A 543 -52.18 2.71 -34.74
CA GLU A 543 -53.50 3.15 -34.24
C GLU A 543 -53.62 4.69 -34.26
N ASN A 544 -52.59 5.40 -33.80
CA ASN A 544 -52.56 6.87 -33.80
C ASN A 544 -52.48 7.47 -35.22
N VAL A 545 -51.64 6.92 -36.10
CA VAL A 545 -51.53 7.38 -37.50
C VAL A 545 -52.82 7.14 -38.27
N ARG A 546 -53.45 5.98 -38.07
CA ARG A 546 -54.75 5.68 -38.67
C ARG A 546 -55.83 6.65 -38.19
N ALA A 547 -55.89 6.88 -36.88
CA ALA A 547 -56.86 7.81 -36.30
C ALA A 547 -56.64 9.25 -36.79
N TYR A 548 -55.38 9.68 -36.89
CA TYR A 548 -55.01 10.99 -37.43
C TYR A 548 -55.41 11.17 -38.90
N THR A 549 -55.13 10.17 -39.74
CA THR A 549 -55.45 10.21 -41.19
C THR A 549 -56.95 10.06 -41.49
N GLN A 550 -57.70 9.37 -40.63
CA GLN A 550 -59.14 9.16 -40.79
C GLN A 550 -60.00 10.17 -40.01
N HIS A 551 -59.39 11.12 -39.30
CA HIS A 551 -60.06 12.02 -38.35
C HIS A 551 -60.93 11.27 -37.32
N GLU A 552 -60.44 10.10 -36.89
CA GLU A 552 -61.04 9.28 -35.84
C GLU A 552 -60.33 9.50 -34.51
N ARG A 553 -60.96 9.06 -33.41
CA ARG A 553 -60.36 9.10 -32.08
C ARG A 553 -59.76 7.74 -31.72
N VAL A 554 -58.67 7.75 -30.96
CA VAL A 554 -58.02 6.55 -30.45
C VAL A 554 -58.63 6.20 -29.11
N ARG A 555 -59.15 4.98 -28.97
CA ARG A 555 -59.67 4.50 -27.69
C ARG A 555 -58.52 4.12 -26.77
N ASN A 556 -58.33 4.89 -25.70
CA ASN A 556 -57.28 4.64 -24.72
C ASN A 556 -57.59 3.35 -23.94
N LYS A 557 -56.68 2.38 -24.01
CA LYS A 557 -56.84 1.04 -23.42
C LYS A 557 -56.90 1.06 -21.88
N TYR A 558 -56.43 2.11 -21.22
CA TYR A 558 -56.38 2.23 -19.77
C TYR A 558 -57.54 3.06 -19.19
N THR A 559 -57.93 4.15 -19.87
CA THR A 559 -59.04 5.02 -19.43
C THR A 559 -60.38 4.61 -20.05
N GLY A 560 -60.35 3.82 -21.13
CA GLY A 560 -61.51 3.41 -21.90
C GLY A 560 -62.16 4.52 -22.73
N ARG A 561 -61.60 5.74 -22.68
CA ARG A 561 -62.12 6.95 -23.34
C ARG A 561 -61.52 7.13 -24.72
N ASP A 562 -62.28 7.75 -25.60
CA ASP A 562 -61.81 8.16 -26.92
C ASP A 562 -61.03 9.46 -26.80
N GLU A 563 -59.74 9.40 -27.12
CA GLU A 563 -58.78 10.50 -27.05
C GLU A 563 -58.37 10.91 -28.47
N GLU A 564 -57.95 12.17 -28.63
CA GLU A 564 -57.39 12.64 -29.90
C GLU A 564 -56.05 11.93 -30.17
N PRO A 565 -55.68 11.73 -31.46
CA PRO A 565 -54.41 11.08 -31.81
C PRO A 565 -53.20 11.81 -31.20
N ASP A 566 -52.26 11.06 -30.62
CA ASP A 566 -51.08 11.62 -29.97
C ASP A 566 -50.01 12.01 -31.01
N GLU A 567 -50.09 13.26 -31.48
CA GLU A 567 -49.13 13.86 -32.42
C GLU A 567 -47.70 13.89 -31.88
N ARG A 568 -47.50 13.98 -30.55
CA ARG A 568 -46.15 13.97 -29.96
C ARG A 568 -45.52 12.59 -30.08
N LEU A 569 -46.30 11.54 -29.81
CA LEU A 569 -45.85 10.16 -30.00
C LEU A 569 -45.49 9.91 -31.47
N MET A 570 -46.36 10.28 -32.41
CA MET A 570 -46.12 10.09 -33.85
C MET A 570 -44.86 10.82 -34.31
N ARG A 571 -44.69 12.11 -33.97
CA ARG A 571 -43.46 12.86 -34.32
C ARG A 571 -42.21 12.28 -33.68
N SER A 572 -42.28 11.84 -32.43
CA SER A 572 -41.13 11.25 -31.74
C SER A 572 -40.59 9.97 -32.40
N ILE A 573 -41.43 9.30 -33.18
CA ILE A 573 -41.09 8.11 -33.96
C ILE A 573 -40.65 8.50 -35.38
N GLU A 574 -41.29 9.49 -36.02
CA GLU A 574 -41.01 9.90 -37.41
C GLU A 574 -39.80 10.83 -37.58
N GLU A 575 -39.46 11.63 -36.56
CA GLU A 575 -38.31 12.55 -36.57
C GLU A 575 -36.99 11.88 -36.15
N LYS A 576 -37.03 10.59 -35.78
CA LYS A 576 -35.88 9.73 -35.50
C LYS A 576 -35.62 8.80 -36.67
#